data_AF-A0A5C3MMS6-F1
#
_entry.id   AF-A0A5C3MMS6-F1
#
_cell.length_a   1.000
_cell.length_b   1.000
_cell.length_c   1.000
_cell.angle_alpha   90.00
_cell.angle_beta   90.00
_cell.angle_gamma   90.00
#
_symmetry.space_group_name_H-M   'P 1'
#
loop_
_entity.id
_entity.type
_entity.pdbx_description
1 polymer ?
#
loop_
_entity_poly.entity_id
_entity_poly.type
_entity_poly.pdbx_seq_one_letter_code
_entity_poly.pdbx_strand_id
1 'polypeptide(L)'
;MSSSRQTSGILPAILPAIPSELVVIILQELDLPTLIRCKSVCSGLKRLIDDSVILQYKIELAVAGMEDGPPSSIDVSERLRRLRSYTKAWRGMAFAPDEEEIAFDGYWELCGGVLATSDGDSTLMFTKLPGPARGITLREWEIEDVGFPIRDFKMDPSQDLLVMLEFPER
;
A
#
# COMPACT_ATOMS: atom_id res chain seq x y z
N MET A 1 -39.10 -5.56 46.76
CA MET A 1 -37.72 -6.08 46.78
C MET A 1 -37.42 -6.67 45.40
N SER A 2 -36.72 -5.93 44.55
CA SER A 2 -36.13 -6.46 43.32
C SER A 2 -34.73 -5.88 43.23
N SER A 3 -33.75 -6.75 43.40
CA SER A 3 -32.33 -6.44 43.49
C SER A 3 -31.80 -6.17 42.09
N SER A 4 -31.43 -4.91 41.83
CA SER A 4 -30.61 -4.52 40.70
C SER A 4 -29.20 -5.06 40.91
N ARG A 5 -28.79 -6.04 40.09
CA ARG A 5 -27.39 -6.44 40.00
C ARG A 5 -26.61 -5.33 39.31
N GLN A 6 -25.98 -4.46 40.11
CA GLN A 6 -24.86 -3.65 39.65
C GLN A 6 -23.68 -4.58 39.38
N THR A 7 -23.47 -4.95 38.12
CA THR A 7 -22.15 -5.36 37.66
C THR A 7 -21.30 -4.11 37.52
N SER A 8 -20.76 -3.63 38.66
CA SER A 8 -19.67 -2.65 38.67
C SER A 8 -18.45 -3.35 38.08
N GLY A 9 -18.25 -3.18 36.77
CA GLY A 9 -17.10 -3.72 36.08
C GLY A 9 -15.83 -3.09 36.63
N ILE A 10 -14.79 -3.91 36.82
CA ILE A 10 -13.45 -3.49 37.25
C ILE A 10 -12.75 -2.66 36.13
N LEU A 11 -13.19 -2.83 34.88
CA LEU A 11 -12.66 -2.18 33.67
C LEU A 11 -12.73 -0.63 33.66
N PRO A 12 -13.84 0.05 34.00
CA PRO A 12 -13.92 1.51 34.01
C PRO A 12 -12.95 2.21 34.99
N ALA A 13 -12.40 1.52 35.99
CA ALA A 13 -11.52 2.12 36.99
C ALA A 13 -10.03 2.11 36.62
N ILE A 14 -9.58 1.19 35.75
CA ILE A 14 -8.14 0.98 35.48
C ILE A 14 -7.63 1.86 34.34
N LEU A 15 -8.44 2.11 33.32
CA LEU A 15 -8.06 2.91 32.14
C LEU A 15 -7.55 4.32 32.46
N PRO A 16 -8.15 5.08 33.40
CA PRO A 16 -7.65 6.41 33.76
C PRO A 16 -6.31 6.39 34.52
N ALA A 17 -5.92 5.23 35.09
CA ALA A 17 -4.70 5.10 35.89
C ALA A 17 -3.46 4.73 35.05
N ILE A 18 -3.64 4.40 33.77
CA ILE A 18 -2.56 4.04 32.85
C ILE A 18 -2.29 5.24 31.91
N PRO A 19 -1.02 5.63 31.69
CA PRO A 19 -0.65 6.62 30.68
C PRO A 19 -1.19 6.29 29.29
N SER A 20 -1.65 7.30 28.55
CA SER A 20 -2.28 7.14 27.24
C SER A 20 -1.41 6.39 26.24
N GLU A 21 -0.09 6.58 26.30
CA GLU A 21 0.91 5.97 25.42
C GLU A 21 0.93 4.45 25.60
N LEU A 22 0.83 3.96 26.84
CA LEU A 22 0.78 2.53 27.13
C LEU A 22 -0.54 1.92 26.68
N VAL A 23 -1.66 2.65 26.83
CA VAL A 23 -2.95 2.21 26.30
C VAL A 23 -2.90 2.10 24.77
N VAL A 24 -2.26 3.06 24.08
CA VAL A 24 -2.07 3.01 22.62
C VAL A 24 -1.25 1.78 22.21
N ILE A 25 -0.17 1.46 22.91
CA ILE A 25 0.63 0.24 22.65
C ILE A 25 -0.24 -1.02 22.80
N ILE A 26 -1.03 -1.12 23.86
CA ILE A 26 -1.94 -2.27 24.07
C ILE A 26 -2.96 -2.36 22.93
N LEU A 27 -3.56 -1.23 22.53
CA LEU A 27 -4.52 -1.18 21.43
C LEU A 27 -3.88 -1.55 20.08
N GLN A 28 -2.60 -1.24 19.89
CA GLN A 28 -1.86 -1.56 18.67
C GLN A 28 -1.67 -3.07 18.49
N GLU A 29 -1.64 -3.86 19.56
CA GLU A 29 -1.52 -5.32 19.49
C GLU A 29 -2.85 -6.02 19.13
N LEU A 30 -3.99 -5.33 19.24
CA LEU A 30 -5.30 -5.92 18.96
C LEU A 30 -5.53 -6.14 17.47
N ASP A 31 -6.26 -7.19 17.11
CA ASP A 31 -6.79 -7.32 15.75
C ASP A 31 -7.78 -6.19 15.43
N LEU A 32 -7.98 -5.93 14.13
CA LEU A 32 -8.79 -4.80 13.69
C LEU A 32 -10.25 -4.86 14.18
N PRO A 33 -10.96 -6.01 14.13
CA PRO A 33 -12.31 -6.09 14.66
C PRO A 33 -12.39 -5.72 16.14
N THR A 34 -11.45 -6.19 16.97
CA THR A 34 -11.44 -5.88 18.41
C THR A 34 -11.10 -4.41 18.64
N LEU A 35 -10.10 -3.88 17.94
CA LEU A 35 -9.72 -2.46 18.01
C LEU A 35 -10.90 -1.54 17.70
N ILE A 36 -11.66 -1.83 16.63
CA ILE A 36 -12.85 -1.04 16.27
C ILE A 36 -13.95 -1.17 17.34
N ARG A 37 -14.17 -2.36 17.90
CA ARG A 37 -15.12 -2.55 19.01
C ARG A 37 -14.75 -1.74 20.26
N CYS A 38 -13.46 -1.54 20.54
CA CYS A 38 -13.01 -0.71 21.65
C CYS A 38 -13.52 0.74 21.57
N LYS A 39 -13.81 1.26 20.36
CA LYS A 39 -14.42 2.60 20.17
C LYS A 39 -15.83 2.70 20.76
N SER A 40 -16.53 1.58 20.93
CA SER A 40 -17.88 1.52 21.50
C SER A 40 -17.88 1.21 23.00
N VAL A 41 -16.71 0.95 23.62
CA VAL A 41 -16.61 0.63 25.05
C VAL A 41 -16.70 1.88 25.90
N CYS A 42 -15.93 2.92 25.58
CA CYS A 42 -16.01 4.22 26.25
C CYS A 42 -15.48 5.37 25.37
N SER A 43 -15.85 6.61 25.71
CA SER A 43 -15.41 7.82 25.00
C SER A 43 -13.90 8.04 25.08
N GLY A 44 -13.25 7.61 26.17
CA GLY A 44 -11.80 7.71 26.35
C GLY A 44 -11.03 6.84 25.34
N LEU A 45 -11.42 5.58 25.19
CA LEU A 45 -10.85 4.67 24.19
C LEU A 45 -11.14 5.13 22.77
N LYS A 46 -12.38 5.58 22.51
CA LYS A 46 -12.73 6.16 21.21
C LYS A 46 -11.78 7.31 20.85
N ARG A 47 -11.58 8.26 21.77
CA ARG A 47 -10.68 9.41 21.56
C ARG A 47 -9.24 8.96 21.34
N LEU A 48 -8.71 8.05 22.16
CA LEU A 48 -7.36 7.52 21.97
C LEU A 48 -7.18 6.86 20.60
N ILE A 49 -8.17 6.10 20.13
CA ILE A 49 -8.11 5.45 18.81
C ILE A 49 -8.21 6.49 17.69
N ASP A 50 -9.11 7.47 17.81
CA ASP A 50 -9.34 8.50 16.80
C ASP A 50 -8.15 9.48 16.68
N ASP A 51 -7.52 9.84 17.79
CA ASP A 51 -6.44 10.84 17.83
C ASP A 51 -5.05 10.23 17.62
N SER A 52 -4.88 8.92 17.82
CA SER A 52 -3.59 8.24 17.67
C SER A 52 -3.26 7.95 16.21
N VAL A 53 -2.18 8.58 15.72
CA VAL A 53 -1.70 8.40 14.34
C VAL A 53 -1.40 6.93 14.02
N ILE A 54 -0.79 6.17 14.94
CA ILE A 54 -0.42 4.78 14.70
C ILE A 54 -1.63 3.85 14.63
N LEU A 55 -2.67 4.12 15.43
CA LEU A 55 -3.92 3.35 15.41
C LEU A 55 -4.74 3.71 14.16
N GLN A 56 -4.80 4.99 13.79
CA GLN A 56 -5.41 5.42 12.53
C GLN A 56 -4.70 4.81 11.33
N TYR A 57 -3.37 4.77 11.32
CA TYR A 57 -2.59 4.13 10.27
C TYR A 57 -2.91 2.64 10.14
N LYS A 58 -2.94 1.90 11.26
CA LYS A 58 -3.35 0.50 11.27
C LYS A 58 -4.75 0.28 10.68
N ILE A 59 -5.71 1.14 11.03
CA ILE A 59 -7.09 1.07 10.52
C ILE A 59 -7.12 1.37 9.01
N GLU A 60 -6.42 2.41 8.57
CA GLU A 60 -6.44 2.83 7.17
C GLU A 60 -5.73 1.83 6.26
N LEU A 61 -4.68 1.15 6.76
CA LEU A 61 -4.04 0.03 6.06
C LEU A 61 -5.05 -1.08 5.78
N ALA A 62 -5.84 -1.45 6.79
CA ALA A 62 -6.89 -2.43 6.64
C ALA A 62 -7.95 -2.03 5.61
N VAL A 63 -8.39 -0.78 5.67
CA VAL A 63 -9.39 -0.22 4.74
C VAL A 63 -8.88 -0.25 3.30
N ALA A 64 -7.58 -0.03 3.10
CA ALA A 64 -6.94 -0.07 1.79
C ALA A 64 -6.54 -1.49 1.33
N GLY A 65 -6.68 -2.50 2.19
CA GLY A 65 -6.18 -3.86 1.91
C GLY A 65 -4.65 -3.94 1.82
N MET A 66 -3.95 -3.11 2.60
CA MET A 66 -2.50 -2.97 2.57
C MET A 66 -1.86 -3.42 3.88
N GLU A 67 -0.57 -3.75 3.80
CA GLU A 67 0.28 -4.09 4.94
C GLU A 67 1.30 -2.98 5.20
N ASP A 68 1.80 -2.94 6.44
CA ASP A 68 2.89 -2.05 6.79
C ASP A 68 4.17 -2.53 6.10
N GLY A 69 4.68 -1.72 5.17
CA GLY A 69 5.94 -2.00 4.48
C GLY A 69 7.16 -1.87 5.38
N PRO A 70 8.37 -2.21 4.88
CA PRO A 70 9.60 -2.13 5.65
C PRO A 70 9.89 -0.73 6.21
N PRO A 71 10.80 -0.63 7.20
CA PRO A 71 11.26 0.64 7.73
C PRO A 71 11.74 1.58 6.61
N SER A 72 11.33 2.84 6.73
CA SER A 72 11.61 3.90 5.75
C SER A 72 12.11 5.16 6.44
N SER A 73 12.64 6.11 5.66
CA SER A 73 13.02 7.44 6.16
C SER A 73 11.82 8.32 6.56
N ILE A 74 10.60 7.95 6.15
CA ILE A 74 9.38 8.67 6.51
C ILE A 74 8.74 8.10 7.78
N ASP A 75 8.17 8.98 8.59
CA ASP A 75 7.45 8.61 9.81
C ASP A 75 6.03 8.08 9.53
N VAL A 76 5.37 7.56 10.57
CA VAL A 76 4.02 7.00 10.47
C VAL A 76 2.98 8.05 10.05
N SER A 77 3.17 9.31 10.43
CA SER A 77 2.28 10.41 10.06
C SER A 77 2.29 10.63 8.55
N GLU A 78 3.46 10.64 7.95
CA GLU A 78 3.66 10.76 6.51
C GLU A 78 3.16 9.51 5.77
N ARG A 79 3.39 8.31 6.31
CA ARG A 79 2.83 7.05 5.77
C ARG A 79 1.30 7.09 5.74
N LEU A 80 0.66 7.53 6.83
CA LEU A 80 -0.79 7.71 6.91
C LEU A 80 -1.30 8.74 5.91
N ARG A 81 -0.62 9.89 5.78
CA ARG A 81 -0.98 10.93 4.81
C ARG A 81 -0.95 10.39 3.39
N ARG A 82 0.11 9.67 3.04
CA ARG A 82 0.30 9.01 1.74
C ARG A 82 -0.76 7.95 1.45
N LEU A 83 -1.06 7.11 2.43
CA LEU A 83 -2.10 6.09 2.32
C LEU A 83 -3.48 6.69 2.08
N ARG A 84 -3.83 7.76 2.81
CA ARG A 84 -5.08 8.49 2.57
C ARG A 84 -5.14 9.11 1.18
N SER A 85 -4.02 9.67 0.71
CA SER A 85 -3.90 10.20 -0.66
C SER A 85 -4.13 9.10 -1.70
N TYR A 86 -3.48 7.95 -1.53
CA TYR A 86 -3.67 6.77 -2.38
C TYR A 86 -5.13 6.33 -2.41
N THR A 87 -5.75 6.10 -1.24
CA THR A 87 -7.13 5.63 -1.15
C THR A 87 -8.11 6.64 -1.74
N LYS A 88 -7.87 7.95 -1.57
CA LYS A 88 -8.67 9.01 -2.17
C LYS A 88 -8.56 9.00 -3.70
N ALA A 89 -7.35 8.90 -4.24
CA ALA A 89 -7.11 8.83 -5.68
C ALA A 89 -7.85 7.65 -6.32
N TRP A 90 -7.74 6.46 -5.72
CA TRP A 90 -8.45 5.26 -6.20
C TRP A 90 -9.97 5.38 -6.12
N ARG A 91 -10.52 5.95 -5.04
CA ARG A 91 -11.96 6.17 -4.93
C ARG A 91 -12.49 7.21 -5.91
N GLY A 92 -11.69 8.22 -6.21
CA GLY A 92 -12.05 9.32 -7.10
C GLY A 92 -11.65 9.12 -8.56
N MET A 93 -10.94 8.03 -8.89
CA MET A 93 -10.26 7.84 -10.19
C MET A 93 -9.44 9.06 -10.61
N ALA A 94 -8.75 9.69 -9.65
CA ALA A 94 -7.98 10.92 -9.84
C ALA A 94 -6.51 10.61 -9.56
N PHE A 95 -5.82 10.07 -10.56
CA PHE A 95 -4.42 9.67 -10.47
C PHE A 95 -3.52 10.79 -10.95
N ALA A 96 -2.36 10.97 -10.32
CA ALA A 96 -1.38 11.95 -10.74
C ALA A 96 -0.03 11.28 -11.01
N PRO A 97 0.69 11.66 -12.08
CA PRO A 97 0.32 12.65 -13.10
C PRO A 97 -0.84 12.19 -14.01
N ASP A 98 -1.59 13.14 -14.57
CA ASP A 98 -2.92 12.90 -15.15
C ASP A 98 -2.92 12.13 -16.48
N GLU A 99 -1.86 12.15 -17.31
CA GLU A 99 -1.75 11.33 -18.53
C GLU A 99 -0.41 11.60 -19.24
N GLU A 100 0.31 10.54 -19.63
CA GLU A 100 1.25 10.55 -20.74
C GLU A 100 0.74 9.51 -21.74
N GLU A 101 0.49 9.91 -22.99
CA GLU A 101 0.27 8.94 -24.07
C GLU A 101 1.59 8.21 -24.33
N ILE A 102 1.66 6.94 -23.94
CA ILE A 102 2.84 6.11 -24.19
C ILE A 102 2.65 5.48 -25.57
N ALA A 103 3.27 6.10 -26.58
CA ALA A 103 3.33 5.55 -27.92
C ALA A 103 4.37 4.43 -27.98
N PHE A 104 3.98 3.25 -28.44
CA PHE A 104 4.88 2.15 -28.75
C PHE A 104 4.39 1.43 -30.00
N ASP A 105 5.34 0.88 -30.77
CA ASP A 105 5.07 0.02 -31.92
C ASP A 105 5.60 -1.38 -31.58
N GLY A 106 4.73 -2.39 -31.66
CA GLY A 106 5.06 -3.77 -31.33
C GLY A 106 4.51 -4.29 -30.00
N TYR A 107 5.31 -5.07 -29.29
CA TYR A 107 4.91 -5.86 -28.12
C TYR A 107 5.07 -5.06 -26.83
N TRP A 108 4.18 -5.33 -25.86
CA TRP A 108 4.23 -4.67 -24.56
C TRP A 108 3.79 -5.63 -23.45
N GLU A 109 4.26 -5.37 -22.23
CA GLU A 109 3.86 -6.06 -21.02
C GLU A 109 3.84 -5.08 -19.84
N LEU A 110 2.81 -5.13 -19.00
CA LEU A 110 2.74 -4.35 -17.75
C LEU A 110 2.67 -5.30 -16.56
N CYS A 111 3.74 -5.34 -15.76
CA CYS A 111 3.83 -6.22 -14.60
C CYS A 111 4.55 -5.52 -13.44
N GLY A 112 4.03 -5.64 -12.22
CA GLY A 112 4.66 -5.06 -11.02
C GLY A 112 4.80 -3.52 -11.04
N GLY A 113 4.03 -2.81 -11.87
CA GLY A 113 4.17 -1.36 -12.06
C GLY A 113 5.33 -0.95 -12.97
N VAL A 114 5.91 -1.90 -13.70
CA VAL A 114 6.85 -1.67 -14.80
C VAL A 114 6.11 -1.94 -16.10
N LEU A 115 6.06 -0.94 -16.98
CA LEU A 115 5.67 -1.11 -18.36
C LEU A 115 6.92 -1.45 -19.17
N ALA A 116 6.86 -2.49 -19.97
CA ALA A 116 7.89 -2.85 -20.93
C ALA A 116 7.31 -2.77 -22.34
N THR A 117 8.06 -2.22 -23.28
CA THR A 117 7.68 -2.05 -24.67
C THR A 117 8.84 -2.42 -25.58
N SER A 118 8.57 -2.99 -26.75
CA SER A 118 9.59 -3.13 -27.79
C SER A 118 9.90 -1.78 -28.45
N ASP A 119 11.18 -1.56 -28.75
CA ASP A 119 11.63 -0.54 -29.70
C ASP A 119 12.36 -1.25 -30.84
N GLY A 120 11.79 -1.20 -32.05
CA GLY A 120 12.24 -2.03 -33.16
C GLY A 120 12.04 -3.53 -32.91
N ASP A 121 12.92 -4.36 -33.46
CA ASP A 121 12.81 -5.82 -33.40
C ASP A 121 13.63 -6.46 -32.29
N SER A 122 14.58 -5.76 -31.67
CA SER A 122 15.59 -6.38 -30.79
C SER A 122 15.88 -5.58 -29.52
N THR A 123 15.22 -4.45 -29.30
CA THR A 123 15.38 -3.63 -28.09
C THR A 123 14.11 -3.63 -27.25
N LEU A 124 14.29 -3.68 -25.92
CA LEU A 124 13.20 -3.51 -24.95
C LEU A 124 13.43 -2.26 -24.09
N MET A 125 12.41 -1.41 -24.05
CA MET A 125 12.32 -0.25 -23.16
C MET A 125 11.49 -0.60 -21.94
N PHE A 126 11.92 -0.15 -20.78
CA PHE A 126 11.23 -0.37 -19.51
C PHE A 126 10.99 0.94 -18.78
N THR A 127 9.76 1.16 -18.35
CA THR A 127 9.32 2.32 -17.60
C THR A 127 8.66 1.87 -16.30
N LYS A 128 9.33 2.09 -15.16
CA LYS A 128 8.71 1.97 -13.85
C LYS A 128 7.80 3.17 -13.62
N LEU A 129 6.50 2.91 -13.62
CA LEU A 129 5.48 3.94 -13.54
C LEU A 129 5.58 4.71 -12.20
N PRO A 130 5.47 6.04 -12.22
CA PRO A 130 5.51 6.84 -11.01
C PRO A 130 4.30 6.53 -10.14
N GLY A 131 4.51 6.61 -8.83
CA GLY A 131 3.45 6.42 -7.83
C GLY A 131 3.71 7.36 -6.66
N PRO A 132 3.34 8.65 -6.77
CA PRO A 132 3.70 9.67 -5.78
C PRO A 132 3.23 9.32 -4.36
N ALA A 133 2.01 8.79 -4.24
CA ALA A 133 1.46 8.35 -2.96
C ALA A 133 2.27 7.20 -2.33
N ARG A 134 2.92 6.36 -3.15
CA ARG A 134 3.81 5.28 -2.68
C ARG A 134 5.28 5.71 -2.63
N GLY A 135 5.60 6.96 -2.98
CA GLY A 135 6.98 7.43 -3.09
C GLY A 135 7.77 6.77 -4.23
N ILE A 136 7.08 6.20 -5.22
CA ILE A 136 7.71 5.59 -6.38
C ILE A 136 8.01 6.70 -7.39
N THR A 137 9.29 6.88 -7.69
CA THR A 137 9.75 7.78 -8.76
C THR A 137 9.71 7.06 -10.10
N LEU A 138 9.47 7.82 -11.16
CA LEU A 138 9.68 7.35 -12.54
C LEU A 138 11.13 6.84 -12.67
N ARG A 139 11.31 5.71 -13.33
CA ARG A 139 12.62 5.19 -13.70
C ARG A 139 12.50 4.49 -15.03
N GLU A 140 13.44 4.79 -15.92
CA GLU A 140 13.52 4.18 -17.24
C GLU A 140 14.87 3.47 -17.41
N TRP A 141 14.85 2.38 -18.15
CA TRP A 141 16.04 1.63 -18.57
C TRP A 141 15.70 0.81 -19.81
N GLU A 142 16.73 0.30 -20.46
CA GLU A 142 16.58 -0.47 -21.69
C GLU A 142 17.51 -1.67 -21.72
N ILE A 143 17.18 -2.62 -22.59
CA ILE A 143 18.06 -3.69 -23.03
C ILE A 143 18.16 -3.56 -24.55
N GLU A 144 19.27 -2.99 -24.99
CA GLU A 144 19.61 -2.85 -26.41
C GLU A 144 20.08 -4.19 -26.99
N ASP A 145 19.66 -4.48 -28.22
CA ASP A 145 20.11 -5.63 -29.02
C ASP A 145 20.21 -6.93 -28.22
N VAL A 146 19.05 -7.54 -27.95
CA VAL A 146 18.95 -8.84 -27.27
C VAL A 146 19.55 -9.99 -28.09
N GLY A 147 20.08 -9.72 -29.29
CA GLY A 147 20.75 -10.66 -30.17
C GLY A 147 19.82 -11.35 -31.18
N PHE A 148 18.52 -11.08 -31.14
CA PHE A 148 17.55 -11.67 -32.06
C PHE A 148 16.24 -10.86 -32.18
N PRO A 149 15.47 -11.03 -33.28
CA PRO A 149 14.16 -10.44 -33.42
C PRO A 149 13.14 -11.01 -32.41
N ILE A 150 12.64 -10.15 -31.54
CA ILE A 150 11.66 -10.41 -30.50
C ILE A 150 10.31 -10.74 -31.14
N ARG A 151 9.83 -11.95 -30.87
CA ARG A 151 8.49 -12.41 -31.27
C ARG A 151 7.45 -12.14 -30.20
N ASP A 152 7.82 -12.25 -28.93
CA ASP A 152 6.98 -11.97 -27.76
C ASP A 152 7.87 -11.98 -26.51
N PHE A 153 7.39 -11.41 -25.41
CA PHE A 153 8.10 -11.48 -24.13
C PHE A 153 7.14 -11.39 -22.93
N LYS A 154 7.58 -11.90 -21.79
CA LYS A 154 6.89 -11.82 -20.50
C LYS A 154 7.88 -11.54 -19.38
N MET A 155 7.40 -10.93 -18.31
CA MET A 155 8.22 -10.63 -17.14
C MET A 155 7.51 -10.90 -15.82
N ASP A 156 8.29 -11.28 -14.82
CA ASP A 156 7.90 -11.34 -13.42
C ASP A 156 8.98 -10.63 -12.57
N PRO A 157 8.80 -9.33 -12.29
CA PRO A 157 9.73 -8.56 -11.45
C PRO A 157 9.87 -9.10 -10.02
N SER A 158 8.91 -9.90 -9.52
CA SER A 158 9.00 -10.48 -8.18
C SER A 158 10.05 -11.60 -8.08
N GLN A 159 10.40 -12.18 -9.24
CA GLN A 159 11.38 -13.27 -9.38
C GLN A 159 12.65 -12.83 -10.12
N ASP A 160 12.77 -11.55 -10.48
CA ASP A 160 13.84 -11.04 -11.33
C ASP A 160 13.94 -11.82 -12.67
N LEU A 161 12.79 -12.05 -13.32
CA LEU A 161 12.67 -12.90 -14.50
C LEU A 161 12.13 -12.14 -15.72
N LEU A 162 12.85 -12.27 -16.84
CA LEU A 162 12.43 -11.86 -18.18
C LEU A 162 12.55 -13.06 -19.12
N VAL A 163 11.47 -13.36 -19.84
CA VAL A 163 11.40 -14.45 -20.82
C VAL A 163 11.09 -13.85 -22.18
N MET A 164 11.89 -14.20 -23.19
CA MET A 164 11.79 -13.68 -24.54
C MET A 164 11.67 -14.83 -25.52
N LEU A 165 10.85 -14.64 -26.55
CA LEU A 165 10.64 -15.61 -27.61
C LEU A 165 11.26 -15.12 -28.91
N GLU A 166 12.06 -15.97 -29.52
CA GLU A 166 12.65 -15.76 -30.84
C GLU A 166 11.78 -16.38 -31.95
N PHE A 167 11.92 -15.89 -33.18
CA PHE A 167 11.47 -16.64 -34.35
C PHE A 167 12.33 -17.89 -34.57
N PRO A 168 11.76 -19.02 -35.01
CA PRO A 168 12.56 -20.21 -35.30
C PRO A 168 13.60 -19.93 -36.40
N GLU A 169 14.80 -20.49 -36.24
CA GLU A 169 15.82 -20.53 -37.29
C GLU A 169 15.23 -21.19 -38.55
N ARG A 170 15.46 -20.57 -39.72
CA ARG A 170 15.01 -21.09 -41.02
C ARG A 170 15.93 -22.18 -41.56
#